data_AF-A0A3D0L9R7-F1
#
_entry.id   AF-A0A3D0L9R7-F1
#
_cell.length_a   1.000
_cell.length_b   1.000
_cell.length_c   1.000
_cell.angle_alpha   90.00
_cell.angle_beta   90.00
_cell.angle_gamma   90.00
#
_symmetry.space_group_name_H-M   'P 1'
#
loop_
_entity.id
_entity.type
_entity.pdbx_description
1 polymer ?
#
loop_
_entity_poly.entity_id
_entity_poly.type
_entity_poly.pdbx_seq_one_letter_code
_entity_poly.pdbx_strand_id
1 'polypeptide(L)'
;MHFISSYYTFFKFYSILFCMIAVIPHKDMLNTLNKISKSFINEANKSFYEVSGMIFPIFPLWAFTKDFQNDAKEFSIESPGFENREIFFPLKIAHSDFTETLRIVFARASKDLTKDFSLPFFSSEIFPLRARVFRTGTVEFSNNSWNLFDEKWHRIKNS
;
A
#
# COMPACT_ATOMS: atom_id res chain seq x y z
N MET A 1 -5.53 -36.91 -4.52
CA MET A 1 -4.24 -36.75 -3.82
C MET A 1 -3.21 -36.29 -4.86
N HIS A 2 -2.47 -35.24 -4.54
CA HIS A 2 -1.44 -34.54 -5.34
C HIS A 2 -1.94 -33.67 -6.51
N PHE A 3 -2.13 -32.37 -6.27
CA PHE A 3 -1.14 -31.27 -6.27
C PHE A 3 -0.93 -30.71 -7.68
N ILE A 4 -1.77 -29.74 -8.06
CA ILE A 4 -1.39 -28.70 -9.02
C ILE A 4 -1.76 -27.36 -8.37
N SER A 5 -1.01 -27.04 -7.32
CA SER A 5 -1.00 -25.74 -6.63
C SER A 5 0.38 -25.13 -6.85
N SER A 6 0.61 -24.51 -8.01
CA SER A 6 1.88 -23.83 -8.29
C SER A 6 1.81 -22.72 -9.35
N TYR A 7 0.73 -22.62 -10.14
CA TYR A 7 0.71 -21.72 -11.30
C TYR A 7 0.11 -20.33 -11.06
N TYR A 8 -0.68 -20.15 -9.99
CA TYR A 8 -1.24 -18.83 -9.63
C TYR A 8 -0.42 -18.06 -8.59
N THR A 9 0.59 -18.71 -8.01
CA THR A 9 1.66 -18.10 -7.19
C THR A 9 2.67 -17.31 -8.04
N PHE A 10 2.33 -17.04 -9.30
CA PHE A 10 3.07 -16.23 -10.27
C PHE A 10 2.47 -14.81 -10.35
N PHE A 11 2.04 -14.25 -9.22
CA PHE A 11 1.88 -12.81 -9.11
C PHE A 11 3.22 -12.18 -9.50
N LYS A 12 3.29 -11.57 -10.68
CA LYS A 12 4.09 -10.35 -10.90
C LYS A 12 5.59 -10.38 -10.56
N PHE A 13 6.23 -11.54 -10.43
CA PHE A 13 7.70 -11.60 -10.41
C PHE A 13 8.32 -11.18 -11.76
N TYR A 14 7.57 -11.26 -12.86
CA TYR A 14 8.00 -10.78 -14.19
C TYR A 14 7.91 -9.25 -14.41
N SER A 15 7.58 -8.46 -13.38
CA SER A 15 7.78 -7.00 -13.44
C SER A 15 9.08 -6.52 -12.77
N ILE A 16 9.89 -7.42 -12.21
CA ILE A 16 11.17 -7.09 -11.55
C ILE A 16 12.31 -6.80 -12.58
N LEU A 17 11.99 -6.75 -13.87
CA LEU A 17 12.89 -6.26 -14.92
C LEU A 17 12.54 -4.86 -15.45
N PHE A 18 11.51 -4.21 -14.90
CA PHE A 18 11.23 -2.79 -15.14
C PHE A 18 11.54 -2.02 -13.85
N CYS A 19 12.44 -1.04 -13.93
CA CYS A 19 12.66 -0.08 -12.83
C CYS A 19 11.31 0.45 -12.35
N MET A 20 10.87 0.04 -11.15
CA MET A 20 9.66 0.57 -10.52
C MET A 20 10.07 1.73 -9.61
N ILE A 21 9.31 2.81 -9.65
CA ILE A 21 9.48 3.93 -8.73
C ILE A 21 8.59 3.66 -7.52
N ALA A 22 9.17 3.66 -6.32
CA ALA A 22 8.36 3.75 -5.11
C ALA A 22 8.00 5.19 -4.82
N VAL A 23 6.74 5.40 -4.40
CA VAL A 23 6.26 6.61 -3.78
C VAL A 23 6.10 6.34 -2.29
N ILE A 24 6.80 7.12 -1.47
CA ILE A 24 7.01 6.81 -0.05
C ILE A 24 6.57 8.01 0.78
N PRO A 25 5.57 7.84 1.66
CA PRO A 25 5.16 8.88 2.61
C PRO A 25 6.32 9.31 3.53
N HIS A 26 6.26 10.54 4.05
CA HIS A 26 7.21 11.01 5.06
C HIS A 26 7.19 10.14 6.32
N LYS A 27 8.29 10.12 7.08
CA LYS A 27 8.50 9.23 8.25
C LYS A 27 7.34 9.28 9.26
N ASP A 28 6.79 10.46 9.53
CA ASP A 28 5.73 10.62 10.55
C ASP A 28 4.42 10.00 10.07
N MET A 29 4.12 10.14 8.77
CA MET A 29 2.99 9.49 8.14
C MET A 29 3.20 7.97 8.07
N LEU A 30 4.39 7.49 7.74
CA LEU A 30 4.72 6.06 7.78
C LEU A 30 4.51 5.45 9.17
N ASN A 31 4.91 6.17 10.22
CA ASN A 31 4.69 5.74 11.60
C ASN A 31 3.19 5.65 11.92
N THR A 32 2.40 6.63 11.48
CA THR A 32 0.94 6.60 11.62
C THR A 32 0.31 5.44 10.86
N LEU A 33 0.68 5.23 9.59
CA LEU A 33 0.19 4.12 8.78
C LEU A 33 0.56 2.76 9.40
N ASN A 34 1.76 2.60 9.95
CA ASN A 34 2.18 1.37 10.61
C ASN A 34 1.32 1.08 11.86
N LYS A 35 1.03 2.10 12.67
CA LYS A 35 0.13 1.96 13.83
C LYS A 35 -1.28 1.56 13.40
N ILE A 36 -1.83 2.23 12.39
CA ILE A 36 -3.14 1.93 11.83
C ILE A 36 -3.17 0.50 11.27
N SER A 37 -2.17 0.11 10.48
CA SER A 37 -2.06 -1.22 9.87
C SER A 37 -2.03 -2.33 10.92
N LYS A 38 -1.24 -2.16 11.99
CA LYS A 38 -1.18 -3.13 13.09
C LYS A 38 -2.51 -3.25 13.82
N SER A 39 -3.14 -2.11 14.14
CA SER A 39 -4.45 -2.11 14.79
C SER A 39 -5.51 -2.77 13.89
N PHE A 40 -5.50 -2.45 12.60
CA PHE A 40 -6.38 -3.03 11.59
C PHE A 40 -6.25 -4.55 11.59
N ILE A 41 -5.04 -5.06 11.41
CA ILE A 41 -4.79 -6.50 11.24
C ILE A 41 -5.19 -7.25 12.51
N ASN A 42 -4.88 -6.70 13.68
CA ASN A 42 -5.27 -7.30 14.95
C ASN A 42 -6.78 -7.41 15.10
N GLU A 43 -7.52 -6.35 14.77
CA GLU A 43 -8.98 -6.37 14.88
C GLU A 43 -9.61 -7.27 13.81
N ALA A 44 -9.16 -7.16 12.56
CA ALA A 44 -9.67 -7.97 11.47
C ALA A 44 -9.44 -9.47 11.71
N ASN A 45 -8.30 -9.86 12.29
CA ASN A 45 -8.02 -11.26 12.62
C ASN A 45 -8.89 -11.82 13.75
N LYS A 46 -9.45 -11.00 14.65
CA LYS A 46 -10.38 -11.51 15.67
C LYS A 46 -11.62 -12.12 15.03
N SER A 47 -12.18 -11.44 14.03
CA SER A 47 -13.38 -11.90 13.31
C SER A 47 -13.05 -12.86 12.17
N PHE A 48 -11.93 -12.66 11.47
CA PHE A 48 -11.58 -13.45 10.28
C PHE A 48 -11.03 -14.86 10.62
N TYR A 49 -10.44 -15.02 11.80
CA TYR A 49 -9.97 -16.33 12.29
C TYR A 49 -11.13 -17.33 12.44
N GLU A 50 -12.31 -16.86 12.85
CA GLU A 50 -13.52 -17.67 13.00
C GLU A 50 -13.99 -18.26 11.65
N VAL A 51 -13.66 -17.61 10.53
CA VAL A 51 -13.99 -18.05 9.16
C VAL A 51 -12.85 -18.87 8.52
N SER A 52 -11.93 -19.38 9.33
CA SER A 52 -10.76 -20.18 8.92
C SER A 52 -9.82 -19.43 7.94
N GLY A 53 -9.65 -18.13 8.12
CA GLY A 53 -8.71 -17.30 7.37
C GLY A 53 -7.76 -16.53 8.29
N MET A 54 -6.70 -15.96 7.73
CA MET A 54 -5.81 -15.06 8.46
C MET A 54 -5.30 -13.94 7.56
N ILE A 55 -5.15 -12.75 8.12
CA ILE A 55 -4.59 -11.57 7.47
C ILE A 55 -3.17 -11.37 8.01
N PHE A 56 -2.22 -11.27 7.08
CA PHE A 56 -0.80 -11.08 7.38
C PHE A 56 -0.34 -9.70 6.91
N PRO A 57 0.58 -9.06 7.64
CA PRO A 57 1.14 -7.78 7.21
C PRO A 57 1.99 -7.94 5.94
N ILE A 58 1.96 -6.93 5.09
CA ILE A 58 2.85 -6.78 3.92
C ILE A 58 3.73 -5.55 4.14
N PHE A 59 5.01 -5.70 3.82
CA PHE A 59 5.98 -4.62 3.81
C PHE A 59 6.70 -4.55 2.46
N PRO A 60 7.12 -3.35 2.04
CA PRO A 60 7.05 -2.07 2.76
C PRO A 60 5.70 -1.35 2.60
N LEU A 61 5.44 -0.32 3.42
CA LEU A 61 4.28 0.59 3.30
C LEU A 61 4.51 1.65 2.20
N TRP A 62 4.85 1.20 1.00
CA TRP A 62 5.11 2.05 -0.16
C TRP A 62 4.05 1.83 -1.23
N ALA A 63 3.86 2.84 -2.08
CA ALA A 63 3.15 2.69 -3.34
C ALA A 63 4.17 2.52 -4.47
N PHE A 64 3.78 1.87 -5.56
CA PHE A 64 4.67 1.63 -6.69
C PHE A 64 4.03 2.13 -7.99
N THR A 65 4.82 2.80 -8.82
CA THR A 65 4.43 3.28 -10.15
C THR A 65 5.55 3.02 -11.16
N LYS A 66 5.22 3.04 -12.45
CA LYS A 66 6.22 2.88 -13.53
C LYS A 66 6.89 4.19 -13.88
N ASP A 67 6.18 5.30 -13.71
CA ASP A 67 6.64 6.64 -14.03
C ASP A 67 6.03 7.60 -13.00
N PHE A 68 6.78 8.63 -12.63
CA PHE A 68 6.35 9.61 -11.64
C PHE A 68 6.58 11.04 -12.15
N GLN A 69 5.50 11.81 -12.24
CA GLN A 69 5.57 13.20 -12.67
C GLN A 69 5.91 14.14 -11.52
N ASN A 70 6.92 14.98 -11.72
CA ASN A 70 7.47 15.87 -10.69
C ASN A 70 6.73 17.22 -10.62
N ASP A 71 5.40 17.20 -10.53
CA ASP A 71 4.55 18.42 -10.44
C ASP A 71 3.41 18.30 -9.41
N ALA A 72 3.50 17.32 -8.50
CA ALA A 72 2.49 17.04 -7.48
C ALA A 72 2.07 18.29 -6.67
N LYS A 73 0.76 18.49 -6.57
CA LYS A 73 0.07 19.58 -5.87
C LYS A 73 -0.66 19.14 -4.60
N GLU A 74 -1.08 17.88 -4.54
CA GLU A 74 -1.65 17.28 -3.32
C GLU A 74 -1.12 15.87 -3.16
N PHE A 75 -0.94 15.44 -1.91
CA PHE A 75 -0.61 14.08 -1.52
C PHE A 75 -1.51 13.69 -0.36
N SER A 76 -2.46 12.79 -0.59
CA SER A 76 -3.38 12.30 0.44
C SER A 76 -3.45 10.78 0.46
N ILE A 77 -3.55 10.23 1.66
CA ILE A 77 -3.82 8.82 1.86
C ILE A 77 -5.22 8.70 2.45
N GLU A 78 -6.04 7.89 1.81
CA GLU A 78 -7.45 7.71 2.15
C GLU A 78 -7.65 6.50 3.08
N SER A 79 -8.88 6.37 3.60
CA SER A 79 -9.29 5.23 4.40
C SER A 79 -9.00 3.89 3.69
N PRO A 80 -8.60 2.85 4.45
CA PRO A 80 -8.24 1.57 3.86
C PRO A 80 -9.41 0.95 3.09
N GLY A 81 -9.08 0.33 1.96
CA GLY A 81 -9.98 -0.50 1.18
C GLY A 81 -9.43 -1.92 1.04
N PHE A 82 -10.21 -2.79 0.40
CA PHE A 82 -9.75 -4.13 0.07
C PHE A 82 -10.20 -4.52 -1.34
N GLU A 83 -9.39 -5.37 -1.97
CA GLU A 83 -9.73 -6.00 -3.24
C GLU A 83 -9.06 -7.38 -3.30
N ASN A 84 -9.83 -8.41 -3.66
CA ASN A 84 -9.36 -9.80 -3.66
C ASN A 84 -8.76 -10.18 -2.30
N ARG A 85 -7.45 -10.42 -2.23
CA ARG A 85 -6.75 -10.76 -0.98
C ARG A 85 -6.04 -9.58 -0.35
N GLU A 86 -5.99 -8.44 -1.01
CA GLU A 86 -5.13 -7.32 -0.60
C GLU A 86 -5.94 -6.27 0.13
N ILE A 87 -5.35 -5.75 1.20
CA ILE A 87 -5.86 -4.61 1.95
C ILE A 87 -4.84 -3.49 1.80
N PHE A 88 -5.33 -2.32 1.41
CA PHE A 88 -4.48 -1.23 0.98
C PHE A 88 -5.02 0.12 1.44
N PHE A 89 -4.09 1.07 1.61
CA PHE A 89 -4.46 2.48 1.66
C PHE A 89 -4.43 3.05 0.25
N PRO A 90 -5.51 3.66 -0.25
CA PRO A 90 -5.48 4.44 -1.48
C PRO A 90 -4.59 5.67 -1.28
N LEU A 91 -3.59 5.84 -2.14
CA LEU A 91 -2.75 7.03 -2.21
C LEU A 91 -3.20 7.86 -3.40
N LYS A 92 -3.63 9.10 -3.17
CA LYS A 92 -3.97 10.06 -4.21
C LYS A 92 -2.89 11.12 -4.32
N ILE A 93 -2.47 11.38 -5.55
CA ILE A 93 -1.52 12.43 -5.89
C ILE A 93 -2.19 13.30 -6.94
N ALA A 94 -2.53 14.53 -6.58
CA ALA A 94 -3.07 15.47 -7.55
C ALA A 94 -1.92 16.15 -8.28
N HIS A 95 -1.92 16.08 -9.61
CA HIS A 95 -1.03 16.79 -10.51
C HIS A 95 -1.76 17.99 -11.13
N SER A 96 -1.10 18.73 -12.01
CA SER A 96 -1.72 19.89 -12.64
C SER A 96 -2.92 19.52 -13.53
N ASP A 97 -2.84 18.37 -14.22
CA ASP A 97 -3.82 17.97 -15.26
C ASP A 97 -4.64 16.73 -14.90
N PHE A 98 -4.23 15.96 -13.88
CA PHE A 98 -4.90 14.71 -13.51
C PHE A 98 -4.63 14.33 -12.05
N THR A 99 -5.34 13.32 -11.55
CA THR A 99 -5.10 12.71 -10.24
C THR A 99 -4.61 11.28 -10.42
N GLU A 100 -3.38 11.01 -9.99
CA GLU A 100 -2.86 9.65 -9.92
C GLU A 100 -3.42 8.97 -8.66
N THR A 101 -3.92 7.74 -8.79
CA THR A 101 -4.34 6.91 -7.65
C THR A 101 -3.51 5.65 -7.60
N LEU A 102 -2.67 5.55 -6.58
CA LEU A 102 -1.83 4.41 -6.28
C LEU A 102 -2.34 3.65 -5.05
N ARG A 103 -1.72 2.53 -4.74
CA ARG A 103 -2.09 1.68 -3.59
C ARG A 103 -0.87 1.39 -2.72
N ILE A 104 -1.01 1.63 -1.43
CA ILE A 104 -0.07 1.15 -0.41
C ILE A 104 -0.66 -0.12 0.17
N VAL A 105 -0.23 -1.28 -0.32
CA VAL A 105 -0.69 -2.59 0.18
C VAL A 105 0.00 -2.86 1.52
N PHE A 106 -0.78 -2.97 2.59
CA PHE A 106 -0.24 -3.17 3.94
C PHE A 106 -0.58 -4.54 4.54
N ALA A 107 -1.53 -5.26 3.95
CA ALA A 107 -1.87 -6.60 4.40
C ALA A 107 -2.41 -7.48 3.27
N ARG A 108 -2.32 -8.79 3.48
CA ARG A 108 -2.92 -9.80 2.60
C ARG A 108 -3.59 -10.92 3.39
N ALA A 109 -4.77 -11.32 2.94
CA ALA A 109 -5.53 -12.43 3.48
C ALA A 109 -5.09 -13.77 2.87
N SER A 110 -5.17 -14.86 3.66
CA SER A 110 -4.93 -16.23 3.21
C SER A 110 -5.96 -16.72 2.18
N LYS A 111 -7.14 -16.10 2.16
CA LYS A 111 -8.27 -16.39 1.28
C LYS A 111 -8.76 -15.07 0.66
N ASP A 112 -9.53 -15.17 -0.42
CA ASP A 112 -10.17 -14.01 -1.03
C ASP A 112 -11.18 -13.37 -0.07
N LEU A 113 -11.09 -12.05 0.09
CA LEU A 113 -12.04 -11.26 0.86
C LEU A 113 -13.29 -11.07 0.01
N THR A 114 -14.42 -11.54 0.53
CA THR A 114 -15.73 -11.38 -0.12
C THR A 114 -16.33 -10.01 0.24
N LYS A 115 -17.45 -9.65 -0.40
CA LYS A 115 -18.19 -8.42 -0.07
C LYS A 115 -18.72 -8.41 1.37
N ASP A 116 -18.83 -9.57 2.00
CA ASP A 116 -19.29 -9.73 3.39
C ASP A 116 -18.17 -9.44 4.41
N PHE A 117 -16.92 -9.29 3.95
CA PHE A 117 -15.84 -8.87 4.82
C PHE A 117 -16.05 -7.40 5.23
N SER A 118 -16.33 -7.19 6.51
CA SER A 118 -16.39 -5.86 7.10
C SER A 118 -15.00 -5.40 7.48
N LEU A 119 -14.63 -4.22 6.98
CA LEU A 119 -13.44 -3.54 7.46
C LEU A 119 -13.64 -3.17 8.94
N PRO A 120 -12.61 -3.33 9.79
CA PRO A 120 -12.63 -2.78 11.14
C PRO A 120 -13.02 -1.30 11.10
N PHE A 121 -13.80 -0.86 12.10
CA PHE A 121 -14.19 0.54 12.18
C PHE A 121 -12.98 1.43 12.47
N PHE A 122 -12.86 2.54 11.73
CA PHE A 122 -11.91 3.62 11.99
C PHE A 122 -12.69 4.92 12.17
N SER A 123 -12.23 5.77 13.08
CA SER A 123 -12.75 7.13 13.14
C SER A 123 -12.52 7.83 11.80
N SER A 124 -13.58 8.37 11.21
CA SER A 124 -13.52 9.15 9.98
C SER A 124 -12.64 10.40 10.10
N GLU A 125 -12.28 10.80 11.32
CA GLU A 125 -11.42 11.97 11.58
C GLU A 125 -9.94 11.72 11.25
N ILE A 126 -9.51 10.46 11.12
CA ILE A 126 -8.11 10.11 10.84
C ILE A 126 -7.76 10.38 9.37
N PHE A 127 -8.71 10.18 8.46
CA PHE A 127 -8.52 10.26 7.02
C PHE A 127 -9.28 11.45 6.42
N PRO A 128 -8.75 12.09 5.36
CA PRO A 128 -7.50 11.77 4.69
C PRO A 128 -6.25 12.24 5.45
N LEU A 129 -5.22 11.40 5.44
CA LEU A 129 -3.89 11.79 5.91
C LEU A 129 -3.19 12.57 4.80
N ARG A 130 -3.03 13.88 4.98
CA ARG A 130 -2.37 14.76 4.00
C ARG A 130 -0.89 14.96 4.33
N ALA A 131 -0.04 14.81 3.32
CA ALA A 131 1.41 15.04 3.46
C ALA A 131 1.83 16.32 2.73
N ARG A 132 2.73 17.09 3.35
CA ARG A 132 3.43 18.18 2.67
C ARG A 132 4.73 17.75 2.03
N VAL A 133 5.25 16.59 2.42
CA VAL A 133 6.52 16.05 1.96
C VAL A 133 6.34 14.54 1.75
N PHE A 134 6.92 14.04 0.67
CA PHE A 134 7.08 12.62 0.40
C PHE A 134 8.37 12.42 -0.39
N ARG A 135 8.76 11.18 -0.63
CA ARG A 135 9.92 10.87 -1.44
C ARG A 135 9.57 9.84 -2.52
N THR A 136 10.32 9.87 -3.60
CA THR A 136 10.32 8.79 -4.58
C THR A 136 11.70 8.19 -4.70
N GLY A 137 11.81 6.97 -5.22
CA GLY A 137 13.09 6.35 -5.52
C GLY A 137 12.92 5.09 -6.35
N THR A 138 13.98 4.71 -7.06
CA THR A 138 14.02 3.46 -7.84
C THR A 138 14.07 2.28 -6.88
N VAL A 139 13.25 1.26 -7.13
CA VAL A 139 13.17 0.08 -6.27
C VAL A 139 13.66 -1.18 -6.97
N GLU A 140 14.41 -1.96 -6.21
CA GLU A 140 14.77 -3.33 -6.55
C GLU A 140 14.35 -4.25 -5.39
N PHE A 141 13.74 -5.40 -5.72
CA PHE A 141 13.52 -6.48 -4.77
C PHE A 141 14.44 -7.65 -5.11
N SER A 142 15.45 -7.88 -4.29
CA SER A 142 16.42 -8.97 -4.45
C SER A 142 16.80 -9.56 -3.10
N ASN A 143 17.08 -10.86 -3.05
CA ASN A 143 17.45 -11.58 -1.81
C ASN A 143 16.48 -11.33 -0.64
N ASN A 144 15.17 -11.41 -0.88
CA ASN A 144 14.11 -11.14 0.09
C ASN A 144 14.19 -9.75 0.77
N SER A 145 14.83 -8.79 0.10
CA SER A 145 15.10 -7.45 0.61
C SER A 145 14.62 -6.39 -0.37
N TRP A 146 14.09 -5.30 0.16
CA TRP A 146 13.72 -4.12 -0.63
C TRP A 146 14.86 -3.12 -0.59
N ASN A 147 15.39 -2.77 -1.75
CA ASN A 147 16.43 -1.77 -1.91
C ASN A 147 15.83 -0.53 -2.58
N LEU A 148 16.24 0.64 -2.11
CA LEU A 148 15.78 1.95 -2.60
C LEU A 148 17.00 2.76 -3.04
N PHE A 149 16.93 3.29 -4.25
CA PHE A 149 18.00 4.07 -4.88
C PHE A 149 17.45 5.39 -5.43
N ASP A 150 18.35 6.30 -5.79
CA ASP A 150 18.04 7.57 -6.46
C ASP A 150 16.92 8.37 -5.80
N GLU A 151 16.94 8.44 -4.47
CA GLU A 151 15.88 9.07 -3.70
C GLU A 151 15.72 10.55 -4.05
N LYS A 152 14.49 10.97 -4.34
CA LYS A 152 14.11 12.36 -4.60
C LYS A 152 13.06 12.80 -3.60
N TRP A 153 13.29 13.94 -2.97
CA TRP A 153 12.35 14.56 -2.03
C TRP A 153 11.41 15.51 -2.77
N HIS A 154 10.13 15.37 -2.48
CA HIS A 154 9.05 16.18 -3.06
C HIS A 154 8.39 16.99 -1.95
N ARG A 155 8.27 18.29 -2.15
CA ARG A 155 7.57 19.18 -1.23
C ARG A 155 6.36 19.78 -1.94
N ILE A 156 5.18 19.48 -1.42
CA ILE A 156 3.94 20.11 -1.83
C ILE A 156 4.00 21.58 -1.38
N LYS A 157 4.00 22.50 -2.34
CA LYS A 157 3.90 23.93 -2.08
C LYS A 157 2.44 24.23 -1.74
N ASN A 158 2.18 24.79 -0.56
CA ASN A 158 0.85 25.31 -0.24
C ASN A 158 0.53 26.38 -1.30
N SER A 159 -0.54 26.16 -2.08
CA SER A 159 -1.21 27.19 -2.85
C SER A 159 -2.01 28.09 -1.92
#